data_AF-A0A103YBH0-F1
#
_entry.id   AF-A0A103YBH0-F1
#
_cell.length_a   1.000
_cell.length_b   1.000
_cell.length_c   1.000
_cell.angle_alpha   90.00
_cell.angle_beta   90.00
_cell.angle_gamma   90.00
#
_symmetry.space_group_name_H-M   'P 1'
#
loop_
_entity.id
_entity.type
_entity.pdbx_description
1 polymer ?
#
loop_
_entity_poly.entity_id
_entity_poly.type
_entity_poly.pdbx_seq_one_letter_code
_entity_poly.pdbx_strand_id
1 'polypeptide(L)'
;MAVIRRMWQCLSSKPLAGECFRLGRSNPFHHTRIPIAGSRHKPILNPGCPQSKPTINVNFITTSRGFSSPTARTGAGWLMGLGNKKKIIGLPAIVKAGDPVLHEPAREVSIEEIGSDRIQKIIDDMVQVMRKRPGVGLAAPQIGIPLKIIVLEDTKEYIAHVPEEENKAQDRRPFDLLVILNPKLKKKGNKSALFFEGCLRAMVERFLEVEVRGLDRDGKPLKVDACGWQARILQHECDHLDGTLYVDKMVKRTFRTIDNLDLPLANSCPKQGVH
;
A
#
# COMPACT_ATOMS: atom_id res chain seq x y z
N MET A 1 -30.13 -0.34 8.53
CA MET A 1 -29.80 1.05 8.87
C MET A 1 -29.79 1.19 10.39
N ALA A 2 -28.70 1.72 10.95
CA ALA A 2 -28.46 2.02 12.38
C ALA A 2 -28.10 0.85 13.31
N VAL A 3 -26.81 0.49 13.39
CA VAL A 3 -26.01 0.31 14.63
C VAL A 3 -24.54 0.52 14.20
N ILE A 4 -23.68 1.03 15.08
CA ILE A 4 -22.29 1.49 14.86
C ILE A 4 -22.18 2.99 14.52
N ARG A 5 -22.88 3.81 15.31
CA ARG A 5 -22.38 5.13 15.72
C ARG A 5 -22.16 5.08 17.22
N ARG A 6 -20.91 4.88 17.65
CA ARG A 6 -20.29 5.29 18.93
C ARG A 6 -19.15 4.34 19.23
N MET A 7 -17.93 4.78 18.93
CA MET A 7 -16.71 4.61 19.72
C MET A 7 -15.56 4.95 18.79
N TRP A 8 -15.08 6.19 18.88
CA TRP A 8 -13.67 6.59 18.72
C TRP A 8 -13.58 8.12 18.76
N GLN A 9 -13.70 8.65 19.97
CA GLN A 9 -13.14 9.93 20.38
C GLN A 9 -12.22 9.59 21.58
N CYS A 10 -11.11 10.33 21.71
CA CYS A 10 -9.86 10.01 22.44
C CYS A 10 -8.90 9.22 21.55
N LEU A 11 -7.78 9.78 21.07
CA LEU A 11 -6.76 10.46 21.87
C LEU A 11 -6.17 11.65 21.10
N SER A 12 -6.36 12.86 21.64
CA SER A 12 -5.52 14.02 21.36
C SER A 12 -5.19 14.65 22.71
N SER A 13 -4.00 14.38 23.22
CA SER A 13 -3.33 15.20 24.24
C SER A 13 -1.97 14.59 24.57
N LYS A 14 -0.90 15.32 24.25
CA LYS A 14 0.46 15.13 24.77
C LYS A 14 0.47 15.29 26.31
N PRO A 15 1.54 14.85 27.00
CA PRO A 15 2.07 15.73 28.03
C PRO A 15 3.59 15.91 28.00
N LEU A 16 3.98 17.10 28.43
CA LEU A 16 5.33 17.57 28.78
C LEU A 16 5.79 16.97 30.11
N ALA A 17 7.10 17.05 30.33
CA ALA A 17 7.87 16.61 31.49
C ALA A 17 7.34 17.11 32.86
N GLY A 18 7.62 16.35 33.93
CA GLY A 18 7.53 16.83 35.30
C GLY A 18 7.40 15.74 36.37
N GLU A 19 8.53 15.44 36.99
CA GLU A 19 8.71 15.08 38.40
C GLU A 19 8.30 13.72 39.00
N CYS A 20 9.17 13.35 39.93
CA CYS A 20 9.38 12.10 40.62
C CYS A 20 8.54 12.06 41.89
N PHE A 21 7.72 11.03 42.09
CA PHE A 21 7.33 10.58 43.43
C PHE A 21 7.19 9.05 43.45
N ARG A 22 8.10 8.40 44.18
CA ARG A 22 7.95 7.02 44.64
C ARG A 22 6.88 6.99 45.73
N LEU A 23 5.91 6.08 45.62
CA LEU A 23 5.30 5.38 46.76
C LEU A 23 4.80 4.02 46.26
N GLY A 24 5.30 2.96 46.88
CA GLY A 24 4.98 1.59 46.51
C GLY A 24 3.70 1.07 47.17
N ARG A 25 3.10 0.05 46.54
CA ARG A 25 2.56 -1.15 47.20
C ARG A 25 2.17 -2.20 46.15
N SER A 26 2.85 -3.34 46.25
CA SER A 26 2.41 -4.73 46.03
C SER A 26 1.21 -5.01 45.11
N ASN A 27 1.48 -5.71 43.99
CA ASN A 27 0.49 -6.53 43.31
C ASN A 27 1.09 -7.94 43.07
N PRO A 28 0.49 -9.03 43.58
CA PRO A 28 1.03 -10.37 43.43
C PRO A 28 0.37 -11.06 42.25
N PHE A 29 0.88 -10.85 41.04
CA PHE A 29 0.61 -11.74 39.91
C PHE A 29 1.94 -12.07 39.24
N HIS A 30 2.50 -13.20 39.66
CA HIS A 30 3.60 -13.84 38.95
C HIS A 30 3.12 -14.24 37.55
N HIS A 31 3.51 -13.46 36.55
CA HIS A 31 3.51 -13.93 35.17
C HIS A 31 4.66 -14.92 35.01
N THR A 32 4.36 -16.20 35.19
CA THR A 32 5.19 -17.29 34.70
C THR A 32 5.21 -17.17 33.17
N ARG A 33 6.30 -16.64 32.61
CA ARG A 33 6.56 -16.70 31.16
C ARG A 33 6.74 -18.16 30.79
N ILE A 34 5.68 -18.79 30.32
CA ILE A 34 5.80 -20.07 29.62
C ILE A 34 6.47 -19.77 28.27
N PRO A 35 7.60 -20.41 27.94
CA PRO A 35 8.20 -20.25 26.63
C PRO A 35 7.27 -20.91 25.60
N ILE A 36 6.62 -20.09 24.77
CA ILE A 36 5.84 -20.59 23.65
C ILE A 36 6.84 -21.08 22.59
N ALA A 37 6.77 -22.38 22.32
CA ALA A 37 7.51 -23.02 21.25
C ALA A 37 7.20 -22.30 19.92
N GLY A 38 8.26 -21.82 19.26
CA GLY A 38 8.17 -21.11 17.99
C GLY A 38 7.31 -21.85 16.98
N SER A 39 6.28 -21.16 16.46
CA SER A 39 5.54 -21.58 15.29
C SER A 39 6.53 -21.76 14.14
N ARG A 40 6.87 -23.00 13.80
CA ARG A 40 7.68 -23.32 12.62
C ARG A 40 6.83 -23.06 11.39
N HIS A 41 6.88 -21.84 10.88
CA HIS A 41 6.32 -21.52 9.57
C HIS A 41 7.11 -22.27 8.50
N LYS A 42 6.43 -22.93 7.55
CA LYS A 42 7.11 -23.49 6.38
C LYS A 42 7.62 -22.32 5.52
N PRO A 43 8.93 -22.22 5.21
CA PRO A 43 9.46 -21.15 4.38
C PRO A 43 8.82 -21.16 2.99
N ILE A 44 8.46 -19.99 2.48
CA ILE A 44 8.07 -19.81 1.08
C ILE A 44 9.36 -19.52 0.31
N LEU A 45 10.12 -20.57 0.01
CA LEU A 45 11.15 -20.45 -1.01
C LEU A 45 10.52 -20.98 -2.30
N ASN A 46 10.02 -20.08 -3.14
CA ASN A 46 9.70 -20.39 -4.53
C ASN A 46 10.89 -19.95 -5.41
N PRO A 47 11.90 -20.81 -5.62
CA PRO A 47 13.11 -20.47 -6.36
C PRO A 47 12.87 -20.17 -7.84
N GLY A 48 11.67 -20.46 -8.37
CA GLY A 48 11.30 -20.17 -9.76
C GLY A 48 10.65 -18.80 -10.00
N CYS A 49 10.46 -17.98 -8.95
CA CYS A 49 9.80 -16.69 -9.12
C CYS A 49 10.77 -15.60 -9.63
N PRO A 50 10.50 -14.98 -10.79
CA PRO A 50 11.34 -13.92 -11.32
C PRO A 50 11.36 -12.72 -10.36
N GLN A 51 12.54 -12.12 -10.16
CA GLN A 51 12.59 -10.77 -9.60
C GLN A 51 11.91 -9.84 -10.59
N SER A 52 10.87 -9.12 -10.14
CA SER A 52 10.05 -8.27 -10.99
C SER A 52 10.93 -7.18 -11.62
N LYS A 53 11.33 -7.37 -12.87
CA LYS A 53 11.73 -6.27 -13.73
C LYS A 53 10.53 -5.97 -14.62
N PRO A 54 9.99 -4.74 -14.61
CA PRO A 54 8.89 -4.39 -15.50
C PRO A 54 9.35 -4.62 -16.94
N THR A 55 8.64 -5.49 -17.67
CA THR A 55 8.91 -5.69 -19.09
C THR A 55 8.17 -4.61 -19.86
N ILE A 56 8.91 -3.62 -20.37
CA ILE A 56 8.38 -2.61 -21.28
C ILE A 56 8.40 -3.20 -22.69
N ASN A 57 7.23 -3.34 -23.32
CA ASN A 57 7.15 -3.81 -24.69
C ASN A 57 7.13 -2.59 -25.63
N VAL A 58 8.25 -2.28 -26.27
CA VAL A 58 8.38 -1.14 -27.19
C VAL A 58 8.22 -1.64 -28.63
N ASN A 59 7.01 -1.58 -29.17
CA ASN A 59 6.81 -1.69 -30.61
C ASN A 59 6.86 -0.28 -31.21
N PHE A 60 8.01 0.05 -31.82
CA PHE A 60 8.21 1.28 -32.58
C PHE A 60 7.39 1.25 -33.88
N ILE A 61 6.41 2.15 -34.01
CA ILE A 61 5.92 2.59 -35.32
C ILE A 61 6.39 4.03 -35.48
N THR A 62 7.51 4.18 -36.19
CA THR A 62 8.05 5.47 -36.61
C THR A 62 7.19 6.04 -37.73
N THR A 63 6.54 7.18 -37.51
CA THR A 63 6.16 8.08 -38.60
C THR A 63 6.71 9.47 -38.28
N SER A 64 7.57 9.93 -39.18
CA SER A 64 8.19 11.24 -39.17
C SER A 64 7.20 12.29 -39.67
N ARG A 65 7.27 13.51 -39.09
CA ARG A 65 6.97 14.78 -39.77
C ARG A 65 7.52 15.92 -38.90
N GLY A 66 8.55 16.58 -39.42
CA GLY A 66 9.07 17.83 -38.85
C GLY A 66 8.26 19.03 -39.31
N PHE A 67 8.30 20.12 -38.53
CA PHE A 67 8.04 21.46 -39.03
C PHE A 67 8.84 22.49 -38.23
N SER A 68 9.31 23.48 -38.96
CA SER A 68 10.36 24.45 -38.62
C SER A 68 9.86 25.64 -37.81
N SER A 69 10.78 26.27 -37.06
CA SER A 69 10.62 27.52 -36.31
C SER A 69 10.41 28.76 -37.20
N PRO A 70 9.96 29.88 -36.61
CA PRO A 70 10.77 31.10 -36.74
C PRO A 70 10.97 31.89 -35.42
N THR A 71 11.92 32.81 -35.53
CA THR A 71 12.64 33.59 -34.53
C THR A 71 11.90 34.78 -33.90
N ALA A 72 12.46 35.21 -32.76
CA ALA A 72 12.02 36.20 -31.79
C ALA A 72 11.92 37.67 -32.25
N ARG A 73 11.20 38.49 -31.45
CA ARG A 73 11.67 39.81 -30.97
C ARG A 73 10.92 40.34 -29.74
N THR A 74 11.62 41.20 -29.04
CA THR A 74 11.55 41.70 -27.65
C THR A 74 10.56 42.84 -27.38
N GLY A 75 10.13 42.96 -26.11
CA GLY A 75 9.60 44.21 -25.53
C GLY A 75 9.70 44.19 -23.99
N ALA A 76 10.44 45.14 -23.42
CA ALA A 76 10.45 45.53 -21.99
C ALA A 76 9.19 46.37 -21.67
N GLY A 77 8.66 46.53 -20.46
CA GLY A 77 8.97 46.09 -19.10
C GLY A 77 7.91 46.67 -18.13
N TRP A 78 8.15 46.48 -16.83
CA TRP A 78 7.58 47.17 -15.64
C TRP A 78 6.31 46.63 -14.92
N LEU A 79 6.56 46.25 -13.66
CA LEU A 79 5.78 46.46 -12.43
C LEU A 79 4.62 45.51 -12.07
N MET A 80 4.89 44.54 -11.19
CA MET A 80 4.43 44.50 -9.78
C MET A 80 4.61 43.09 -9.23
N GLY A 81 5.49 42.98 -8.24
CA GLY A 81 5.60 41.80 -7.40
C GLY A 81 4.30 41.59 -6.63
N LEU A 82 3.53 40.58 -7.03
CA LEU A 82 2.69 39.84 -6.13
C LEU A 82 3.37 38.50 -5.97
N GLY A 83 4.13 38.39 -4.87
CA GLY A 83 4.74 37.15 -4.45
C GLY A 83 3.66 36.07 -4.47
N ASN A 84 3.78 35.15 -5.43
CA ASN A 84 3.12 33.86 -5.34
C ASN A 84 3.65 33.23 -4.07
N LYS A 85 2.95 33.47 -2.96
CA LYS A 85 3.00 32.62 -1.78
C LYS A 85 2.63 31.25 -2.32
N LYS A 86 3.63 30.44 -2.66
CA LYS A 86 3.47 29.02 -2.95
C LYS A 86 2.66 28.51 -1.77
N LYS A 87 1.36 28.30 -1.99
CA LYS A 87 0.49 27.66 -1.03
C LYS A 87 1.19 26.35 -0.77
N ILE A 88 1.73 26.17 0.44
CA ILE A 88 2.30 24.89 0.84
C ILE A 88 1.09 23.97 0.91
N ILE A 89 0.75 23.34 -0.22
CA ILE A 89 -0.34 22.39 -0.31
C ILE A 89 0.14 21.21 0.49
N GLY A 90 -0.37 21.06 1.71
CA GLY A 90 -0.11 19.89 2.53
C GLY A 90 -0.49 18.63 1.78
N LEU A 91 0.26 17.55 2.02
CA LEU A 91 -0.08 16.25 1.45
C LEU A 91 -1.49 15.81 1.87
N PRO A 92 -2.21 15.09 1.01
CA PRO A 92 -3.54 14.61 1.34
C PRO A 92 -3.49 13.62 2.52
N ALA A 93 -4.53 13.69 3.37
CA ALA A 93 -4.72 12.75 4.47
C ALA A 93 -5.26 11.40 3.95
N ILE A 94 -5.11 10.34 4.75
CA ILE A 94 -5.77 9.06 4.45
C ILE A 94 -7.20 9.13 4.91
N VAL A 95 -8.06 8.76 3.98
CA VAL A 95 -9.46 8.51 4.20
C VAL A 95 -9.63 7.28 5.07
N LYS A 96 -10.56 7.34 6.03
CA LYS A 96 -10.83 6.25 6.94
C LYS A 96 -11.97 5.38 6.42
N ALA A 97 -11.98 4.10 6.80
CA ALA A 97 -13.10 3.20 6.53
C ALA A 97 -14.44 3.83 6.97
N GLY A 98 -15.45 3.70 6.12
CA GLY A 98 -16.74 4.38 6.26
C GLY A 98 -16.93 5.58 5.32
N ASP A 99 -15.86 6.11 4.73
CA ASP A 99 -15.97 7.06 3.62
C ASP A 99 -16.36 6.31 2.32
N PRO A 100 -17.37 6.79 1.57
CA PRO A 100 -17.85 6.13 0.36
C PRO A 100 -16.77 5.87 -0.70
N VAL A 101 -15.75 6.73 -0.81
CA VAL A 101 -14.69 6.58 -1.82
C VAL A 101 -13.92 5.27 -1.69
N LEU A 102 -13.91 4.66 -0.50
CA LEU A 102 -13.26 3.37 -0.23
C LEU A 102 -14.14 2.15 -0.55
N HIS A 103 -15.40 2.38 -0.87
CA HIS A 103 -16.43 1.34 -1.07
C HIS A 103 -17.09 1.41 -2.46
N GLU A 104 -16.63 2.31 -3.32
CA GLU A 104 -17.10 2.48 -4.69
C GLU A 104 -15.98 2.14 -5.69
N PRO A 105 -16.30 1.50 -6.84
CA PRO A 105 -15.31 1.27 -7.88
C PRO A 105 -14.72 2.58 -8.43
N ALA A 106 -13.40 2.65 -8.46
CA ALA A 106 -12.67 3.78 -9.00
C ALA A 106 -12.73 3.81 -10.54
N ARG A 107 -12.65 5.02 -11.12
CA ARG A 107 -12.72 5.21 -12.57
C ARG A 107 -11.35 5.03 -13.23
N GLU A 108 -11.34 4.52 -14.46
CA GLU A 108 -10.09 4.48 -15.25
C GLU A 108 -9.58 5.90 -15.53
N VAL A 109 -8.25 6.03 -15.59
CA VAL A 109 -7.57 7.25 -16.05
C VAL A 109 -7.51 7.21 -17.57
N SER A 110 -7.90 8.28 -18.25
CA SER A 110 -7.77 8.35 -19.70
C SER A 110 -6.29 8.43 -20.10
N ILE A 111 -5.93 7.81 -21.22
CA ILE A 111 -4.51 7.69 -21.64
C ILE A 111 -3.90 9.07 -21.89
N GLU A 112 -4.70 9.98 -22.43
CA GLU A 112 -4.30 11.35 -22.77
C GLU A 112 -4.02 12.20 -21.53
N GLU A 113 -4.65 11.88 -20.40
CA GLU A 113 -4.48 12.60 -19.14
C GLU A 113 -3.25 12.15 -18.34
N ILE A 114 -2.66 10.99 -18.62
CA ILE A 114 -1.58 10.41 -17.77
C ILE A 114 -0.38 11.36 -17.68
N GLY A 115 0.00 11.97 -18.80
CA GLY A 115 1.09 12.95 -18.86
C GLY A 115 0.74 14.33 -18.33
N SER A 116 -0.52 14.58 -17.93
CA SER A 116 -0.94 15.89 -17.42
C SER A 116 -0.36 16.18 -16.03
N ASP A 117 -0.12 17.46 -15.74
CA ASP A 117 0.31 17.93 -14.41
C ASP A 117 -0.62 17.44 -13.30
N ARG A 118 -1.93 17.31 -13.59
CA ARG A 118 -2.93 16.82 -12.65
C ARG A 118 -2.63 15.38 -12.22
N ILE A 119 -2.46 14.46 -13.17
CA ILE A 119 -2.22 13.05 -12.86
C ILE A 119 -0.81 12.87 -12.26
N GLN A 120 0.20 13.56 -12.80
CA GLN A 120 1.55 13.49 -12.25
C GLN A 120 1.61 13.98 -10.79
N LYS A 121 0.90 15.07 -10.46
CA LYS A 121 0.79 15.53 -9.08
C LYS A 121 0.11 14.51 -8.18
N ILE A 122 -0.95 13.84 -8.65
CA ILE A 122 -1.63 12.79 -7.88
C ILE A 122 -0.66 11.65 -7.57
N ILE A 123 0.09 11.19 -8.56
CA ILE A 123 1.10 10.14 -8.38
C ILE A 123 2.17 10.60 -7.37
N ASP A 124 2.68 11.83 -7.48
CA ASP A 124 3.66 12.36 -6.53
C ASP A 124 3.12 12.46 -5.10
N ASP A 125 1.89 12.94 -4.95
CA ASP A 125 1.23 13.00 -3.65
C ASP A 125 1.09 11.59 -3.07
N MET A 126 0.66 10.61 -3.87
CA MET A 126 0.52 9.20 -3.45
C MET A 126 1.87 8.61 -2.99
N VAL A 127 2.94 8.80 -3.75
CA VAL A 127 4.28 8.29 -3.40
C VAL A 127 4.78 8.93 -2.11
N GLN A 128 4.67 10.26 -1.98
CA GLN A 128 5.07 10.96 -0.76
C GLN A 128 4.23 10.51 0.45
N VAL A 129 2.94 10.32 0.22
CA VAL A 129 2.00 9.85 1.24
C VAL A 129 2.33 8.42 1.71
N MET A 130 2.61 7.51 0.77
CA MET A 130 3.02 6.13 1.05
C MET A 130 4.30 6.12 1.89
N ARG A 131 5.35 6.84 1.45
CA ARG A 131 6.66 6.89 2.13
C ARG A 131 6.65 7.57 3.49
N LYS A 132 5.70 8.48 3.74
CA LYS A 132 5.52 9.10 5.08
C LYS A 132 4.87 8.18 6.10
N ARG A 133 4.43 6.98 5.69
CA ARG A 133 3.80 6.00 6.56
C ARG A 133 4.55 4.68 6.53
N PRO A 134 4.39 3.85 7.57
CA PRO A 134 4.86 2.47 7.56
C PRO A 134 3.94 1.61 6.66
N GLY A 135 4.00 1.83 5.35
CA GLY A 135 3.21 1.14 4.34
C GLY A 135 4.03 0.87 3.07
N VAL A 136 3.69 -0.21 2.38
CA VAL A 136 4.40 -0.71 1.18
C VAL A 136 3.57 -0.57 -0.11
N GLY A 137 2.39 0.02 0.01
CA GLY A 137 1.43 0.21 -1.07
C GLY A 137 0.43 1.33 -0.74
N LEU A 138 -0.13 1.93 -1.79
CA LEU A 138 -1.19 2.91 -1.70
C LEU A 138 -2.01 2.97 -2.99
N ALA A 139 -3.34 2.96 -2.84
CA ALA A 139 -4.31 3.20 -3.90
C ALA A 139 -4.88 4.63 -3.84
N ALA A 140 -5.15 5.25 -5.00
CA ALA A 140 -5.67 6.61 -5.06
C ALA A 140 -6.96 6.84 -4.25
N PRO A 141 -7.92 5.89 -4.16
CA PRO A 141 -9.09 6.03 -3.29
C PRO A 141 -8.75 6.32 -1.83
N GLN A 142 -7.61 5.82 -1.33
CA GLN A 142 -7.20 6.05 0.06
C GLN A 142 -6.86 7.51 0.35
N ILE A 143 -6.53 8.31 -0.65
CA ILE A 143 -6.34 9.77 -0.53
C ILE A 143 -7.54 10.56 -1.07
N GLY A 144 -8.70 9.91 -1.23
CA GLY A 144 -9.96 10.53 -1.66
C GLY A 144 -10.08 10.72 -3.16
N ILE A 145 -9.27 10.03 -3.96
CA ILE A 145 -9.25 10.19 -5.42
C ILE A 145 -9.81 8.91 -6.07
N PRO A 146 -11.00 8.97 -6.69
CA PRO A 146 -11.66 7.79 -7.27
C PRO A 146 -11.10 7.44 -8.66
N LEU A 147 -9.78 7.22 -8.75
CA LEU A 147 -9.08 6.84 -9.98
C LEU A 147 -8.34 5.51 -9.80
N LYS A 148 -8.23 4.73 -10.89
CA LYS A 148 -7.48 3.46 -10.91
C LYS A 148 -5.98 3.68 -10.99
N ILE A 149 -5.38 4.12 -9.88
CA ILE A 149 -3.93 4.33 -9.73
C ILE A 149 -3.49 3.64 -8.44
N ILE A 150 -2.42 2.85 -8.53
CA ILE A 150 -1.74 2.27 -7.37
C ILE A 150 -0.24 2.58 -7.43
N VAL A 151 0.35 2.76 -6.25
CA VAL A 151 1.81 2.84 -6.07
C VAL A 151 2.22 1.82 -5.02
N LEU A 152 3.39 1.21 -5.19
CA LEU A 152 3.92 0.24 -4.24
C LEU A 152 5.45 0.24 -4.26
N GLU A 153 6.06 0.03 -3.09
CA GLU A 153 7.50 0.00 -2.87
C GLU A 153 7.79 -0.76 -1.58
N ASP A 154 8.78 -1.65 -1.60
CA ASP A 154 9.24 -2.34 -0.39
C ASP A 154 10.77 -2.35 -0.38
N THR A 155 11.37 -1.51 0.45
CA THR A 155 12.81 -1.27 0.45
C THR A 155 13.53 -2.26 1.37
N LYS A 156 14.86 -2.38 1.21
CA LYS A 156 15.68 -3.22 2.09
C LYS A 156 15.57 -2.75 3.55
N GLU A 157 15.46 -1.45 3.77
CA GLU A 157 15.30 -0.85 5.08
C GLU A 157 13.99 -1.30 5.74
N TYR A 158 12.85 -1.29 5.02
CA TYR A 158 11.58 -1.77 5.55
C TYR A 158 11.58 -3.27 5.86
N ILE A 159 12.23 -4.07 5.01
CA ILE A 159 12.35 -5.52 5.21
C ILE A 159 13.24 -5.84 6.43
N ALA A 160 14.28 -5.05 6.68
CA ALA A 160 15.19 -5.23 7.81
C ALA A 160 14.53 -5.02 9.20
N HIS A 161 13.37 -4.36 9.26
CA HIS A 161 12.59 -4.20 10.51
C HIS A 161 11.75 -5.45 10.86
N VAL A 162 11.65 -6.42 9.96
CA VAL A 162 10.89 -7.65 10.14
C VAL A 162 11.85 -8.83 10.38
N PRO A 163 11.56 -9.75 11.31
CA PRO A 163 12.39 -10.91 11.54
C PRO A 163 12.64 -11.71 10.24
N GLU A 164 13.89 -12.14 10.04
CA GLU A 164 14.32 -12.89 8.85
C GLU A 164 13.43 -14.11 8.55
N GLU A 165 13.03 -14.84 9.59
CA GLU A 165 12.15 -16.01 9.44
C GLU A 165 10.74 -15.63 8.98
N GLU A 166 10.23 -14.47 9.36
CA GLU A 166 8.95 -13.95 8.85
C GLU A 166 9.08 -13.51 7.39
N ASN A 167 10.17 -12.79 7.04
CA ASN A 167 10.46 -12.42 5.66
C ASN A 167 10.55 -13.64 4.73
N LYS A 168 11.24 -14.70 5.17
CA LYS A 168 11.31 -16.00 4.45
C LYS A 168 9.95 -16.68 4.38
N ALA A 169 9.18 -16.67 5.47
CA ALA A 169 7.84 -17.25 5.49
C ALA A 169 6.86 -16.47 4.60
N GLN A 170 7.09 -15.19 4.32
CA GLN A 170 6.23 -14.37 3.46
C GLN A 170 6.72 -14.26 2.01
N ASP A 171 7.89 -14.84 1.69
CA ASP A 171 8.61 -14.59 0.44
C ASP A 171 8.72 -13.09 0.14
N ARG A 172 9.15 -12.33 1.17
CA ARG A 172 9.25 -10.88 1.13
C ARG A 172 10.65 -10.48 0.64
N ARG A 173 10.68 -9.79 -0.50
CA ARG A 173 11.92 -9.36 -1.19
C ARG A 173 11.79 -7.89 -1.55
N PRO A 174 12.90 -7.13 -1.56
CA PRO A 174 12.83 -5.73 -1.92
C PRO A 174 12.50 -5.56 -3.40
N PHE A 175 11.76 -4.51 -3.73
CA PHE A 175 11.51 -4.09 -5.11
C PHE A 175 11.38 -2.56 -5.19
N ASP A 176 11.80 -2.02 -6.33
CA ASP A 176 11.76 -0.59 -6.59
C ASP A 176 10.33 -0.08 -6.74
N LEU A 177 10.14 1.24 -6.59
CA LEU A 177 8.85 1.89 -6.77
C LEU A 177 8.18 1.50 -8.08
N LEU A 178 6.97 0.95 -7.98
CA LEU A 178 6.07 0.71 -9.09
C LEU A 178 4.90 1.69 -9.02
N VAL A 179 4.59 2.29 -10.16
CA VAL A 179 3.38 3.09 -10.38
C VAL A 179 2.60 2.41 -11.49
N ILE A 180 1.36 2.02 -11.20
CA ILE A 180 0.52 1.30 -12.16
C ILE A 180 -0.83 2.01 -12.26
N LEU A 181 -1.12 2.52 -13.44
CA LEU A 181 -2.41 3.08 -13.82
C LEU A 181 -3.25 2.01 -14.53
N ASN A 182 -4.55 2.04 -14.29
CA ASN A 182 -5.55 1.10 -14.81
C ASN A 182 -5.11 -0.38 -14.68
N PRO A 183 -4.65 -0.83 -13.49
CA PRO A 183 -4.17 -2.19 -13.32
C PRO A 183 -5.29 -3.22 -13.56
N LYS A 184 -4.93 -4.29 -14.26
CA LYS A 184 -5.76 -5.49 -14.49
C LYS A 184 -4.99 -6.69 -13.96
N LEU A 185 -5.43 -7.20 -12.81
CA LEU A 185 -4.81 -8.30 -12.10
C LEU A 185 -5.40 -9.65 -12.53
N LYS A 186 -4.55 -10.64 -12.72
CA LYS A 186 -4.90 -12.04 -12.96
C LYS A 186 -4.07 -12.95 -12.06
N LYS A 187 -4.69 -13.93 -11.40
CA LYS A 187 -3.96 -14.96 -10.67
C LYS A 187 -3.21 -15.90 -11.62
N LYS A 188 -2.03 -16.36 -11.22
CA LYS A 188 -1.27 -17.41 -11.90
C LYS A 188 -1.31 -18.67 -11.03
N GLY A 189 -2.07 -19.67 -11.47
CA GLY A 189 -2.30 -20.89 -10.69
C GLY A 189 -3.29 -20.71 -9.53
N ASN A 190 -3.34 -21.73 -8.67
CA ASN A 190 -4.32 -21.84 -7.58
C ASN A 190 -3.71 -21.87 -6.18
N LYS A 191 -2.38 -21.80 -6.05
CA LYS A 191 -1.71 -21.76 -4.75
C LYS A 191 -2.00 -20.43 -4.05
N SER A 192 -2.26 -20.49 -2.76
CA SER A 192 -2.55 -19.31 -1.95
C SER A 192 -1.71 -19.32 -0.69
N ALA A 193 -1.69 -18.18 0.00
CA ALA A 193 -1.12 -18.09 1.32
C ALA A 193 -1.98 -17.21 2.22
N LEU A 194 -1.96 -17.53 3.50
CA LEU A 194 -2.73 -16.87 4.55
C LEU A 194 -1.77 -16.17 5.51
N PHE A 195 -1.84 -14.84 5.58
CA PHE A 195 -1.03 -13.98 6.45
C PHE A 195 -1.86 -12.80 6.94
N PHE A 196 -1.39 -12.12 8.00
CA PHE A 196 -2.01 -10.90 8.52
C PHE A 196 -1.80 -9.70 7.58
N GLU A 197 -2.88 -8.93 7.35
CA GLU A 197 -2.88 -7.64 6.65
C GLU A 197 -3.44 -6.52 7.52
N GLY A 198 -3.16 -5.27 7.13
CA GLY A 198 -3.85 -4.08 7.65
C GLY A 198 -3.25 -3.46 8.91
N CYS A 199 -3.67 -2.22 9.19
CA CYS A 199 -3.34 -1.50 10.43
C CYS A 199 -4.08 -2.10 11.64
N LEU A 200 -5.34 -2.51 11.44
CA LEU A 200 -6.01 -3.48 12.32
C LEU A 200 -5.81 -4.85 11.66
N ARG A 201 -5.29 -5.83 12.40
CA ARG A 201 -4.69 -7.02 11.79
C ARG A 201 -5.75 -8.10 11.61
N ALA A 202 -5.89 -8.64 10.41
CA ALA A 202 -6.67 -9.86 10.18
C ALA A 202 -6.00 -10.75 9.15
N MET A 203 -6.23 -12.06 9.24
CA MET A 203 -5.68 -12.99 8.26
C MET A 203 -6.48 -12.92 6.96
N VAL A 204 -5.78 -12.77 5.85
CA VAL A 204 -6.37 -12.66 4.51
C VAL A 204 -5.67 -13.63 3.59
N GLU A 205 -6.45 -14.43 2.88
CA GLU A 205 -5.93 -15.36 1.88
C GLU A 205 -5.65 -14.61 0.57
N ARG A 206 -4.47 -14.86 -0.01
CA ARG A 206 -4.01 -14.22 -1.25
C ARG A 206 -3.38 -15.25 -2.16
N PHE A 207 -3.53 -15.09 -3.47
CA PHE A 207 -2.83 -15.92 -4.45
C PHE A 207 -1.33 -15.67 -4.36
N LEU A 208 -0.54 -16.74 -4.46
CA LEU A 208 0.91 -16.65 -4.36
C LEU A 208 1.57 -16.03 -5.59
N GLU A 209 0.94 -16.12 -6.76
CA GLU A 209 1.47 -15.63 -8.02
C GLU A 209 0.38 -14.88 -8.78
N VAL A 210 0.72 -13.70 -9.30
CA VAL A 210 -0.19 -12.85 -10.07
C VAL A 210 0.53 -12.22 -11.27
N GLU A 211 -0.23 -11.95 -12.33
CA GLU A 211 0.16 -11.05 -13.42
C GLU A 211 -0.70 -9.80 -13.31
N VAL A 212 -0.07 -8.62 -13.32
CA VAL A 212 -0.74 -7.33 -13.42
C VAL A 212 -0.32 -6.65 -14.70
N ARG A 213 -1.30 -6.25 -15.51
CA ARG A 213 -1.09 -5.38 -16.69
C ARG A 213 -1.65 -3.99 -16.42
N GLY A 214 -1.02 -2.97 -16.95
CA GLY A 214 -1.51 -1.59 -16.82
C GLY A 214 -0.66 -0.64 -17.64
N LEU A 215 -0.67 0.63 -17.23
CA LEU A 215 0.16 1.68 -17.80
C LEU A 215 1.10 2.21 -16.71
N ASP A 216 2.33 2.55 -17.09
CA ASP A 216 3.28 3.14 -16.17
C ASP A 216 3.01 4.63 -16.00
N ARG A 217 3.85 5.28 -15.20
CA ARG A 217 3.79 6.72 -14.93
C ARG A 217 3.80 7.60 -16.19
N ASP A 218 4.39 7.12 -17.28
CA ASP A 218 4.47 7.83 -18.56
C ASP A 218 3.36 7.40 -19.54
N GLY A 219 2.47 6.50 -19.12
CA GLY A 219 1.41 5.95 -19.97
C GLY A 219 1.87 4.81 -20.88
N LYS A 220 3.06 4.25 -20.68
CA LYS A 220 3.56 3.12 -21.47
C LYS A 220 2.98 1.81 -20.93
N PRO A 221 2.61 0.85 -21.79
CA PRO A 221 2.16 -0.46 -21.35
C PRO A 221 3.20 -1.17 -20.48
N LEU A 222 2.76 -1.67 -19.32
CA LEU A 222 3.57 -2.45 -18.41
C LEU A 222 2.91 -3.79 -18.10
N LYS A 223 3.75 -4.80 -17.89
CA LYS A 223 3.36 -6.08 -17.32
C LYS A 223 4.29 -6.43 -16.16
N VAL A 224 3.69 -6.79 -15.02
CA VAL A 224 4.38 -7.23 -13.80
C VAL A 224 3.91 -8.64 -13.47
N ASP A 225 4.81 -9.60 -13.56
CA ASP A 225 4.66 -10.91 -12.93
C ASP A 225 5.24 -10.80 -11.51
N ALA A 226 4.41 -11.09 -10.49
CA ALA A 226 4.80 -10.98 -9.10
C ALA A 226 4.44 -12.24 -8.33
N CYS A 227 5.18 -12.51 -7.25
CA CYS A 227 4.88 -13.58 -6.30
C CYS A 227 5.01 -13.11 -4.85
N GLY A 228 4.67 -14.00 -3.92
CA GLY A 228 4.97 -13.81 -2.50
C GLY A 228 4.35 -12.53 -1.93
N TRP A 229 5.14 -11.77 -1.18
CA TRP A 229 4.68 -10.54 -0.56
C TRP A 229 4.29 -9.46 -1.58
N GLN A 230 5.03 -9.33 -2.69
CA GLN A 230 4.72 -8.36 -3.75
C GLN A 230 3.37 -8.68 -4.42
N ALA A 231 3.09 -9.96 -4.69
CA ALA A 231 1.79 -10.39 -5.21
C ALA A 231 0.65 -10.05 -4.24
N ARG A 232 0.87 -10.19 -2.93
CA ARG A 232 -0.10 -9.81 -1.90
C ARG A 232 -0.37 -8.31 -1.90
N ILE A 233 0.67 -7.47 -1.95
CA ILE A 233 0.52 -6.01 -2.01
C ILE A 233 -0.29 -5.63 -3.25
N LEU A 234 0.05 -6.16 -4.43
CA LEU A 234 -0.70 -5.88 -5.66
C LEU A 234 -2.18 -6.25 -5.57
N GLN A 235 -2.50 -7.41 -4.98
CA GLN A 235 -3.90 -7.81 -4.75
C GLN A 235 -4.61 -6.87 -3.78
N HIS A 236 -3.93 -6.43 -2.71
CA HIS A 236 -4.48 -5.48 -1.75
C HIS A 236 -4.79 -4.12 -2.39
N GLU A 237 -3.84 -3.56 -3.13
CA GLU A 237 -4.03 -2.25 -3.76
C GLU A 237 -5.05 -2.32 -4.91
N CYS A 238 -5.12 -3.44 -5.65
CA CYS A 238 -6.16 -3.62 -6.67
C CYS A 238 -7.56 -3.75 -6.06
N ASP A 239 -7.72 -4.45 -4.93
CA ASP A 239 -9.01 -4.54 -4.22
C ASP A 239 -9.55 -3.14 -3.86
N HIS A 240 -8.67 -2.22 -3.44
CA HIS A 240 -9.04 -0.83 -3.16
C HIS A 240 -9.64 -0.10 -4.37
N LEU A 241 -9.22 -0.42 -5.59
CA LEU A 241 -9.76 0.19 -6.81
C LEU A 241 -11.16 -0.29 -7.17
N ASP A 242 -11.57 -1.45 -6.64
CA ASP A 242 -12.90 -2.01 -6.82
C ASP A 242 -13.78 -1.78 -5.57
N GLY A 243 -13.36 -0.89 -4.65
CA GLY A 243 -14.11 -0.55 -3.45
C GLY A 243 -14.12 -1.66 -2.38
N THR A 244 -13.12 -2.55 -2.39
CA THR A 244 -13.03 -3.68 -1.47
C THR A 244 -11.92 -3.46 -0.45
N LEU A 245 -12.23 -3.67 0.84
CA LEU A 245 -11.25 -3.62 1.92
C LEU A 245 -10.88 -5.03 2.39
N TYR A 246 -9.71 -5.18 2.99
CA TYR A 246 -9.26 -6.48 3.51
C TYR A 246 -10.23 -7.05 4.59
N VAL A 247 -10.93 -6.19 5.33
CA VAL A 247 -11.94 -6.60 6.33
C VAL A 247 -13.15 -7.28 5.71
N ASP A 248 -13.41 -7.05 4.41
CA ASP A 248 -14.52 -7.67 3.69
C ASP A 248 -14.17 -9.10 3.25
N LYS A 249 -12.88 -9.45 3.24
CA LYS A 249 -12.33 -10.72 2.74
C LYS A 249 -11.53 -11.51 3.77
N MET A 250 -11.45 -11.02 5.01
CA MET A 250 -10.67 -11.65 6.06
C MET A 250 -11.26 -12.98 6.53
N VAL A 251 -10.39 -13.84 7.05
CA VAL A 251 -10.79 -15.06 7.75
C VAL A 251 -11.50 -14.67 9.05
N LYS A 252 -12.71 -15.20 9.24
CA LYS A 252 -13.53 -14.98 10.43
C LYS A 252 -12.75 -15.34 11.71
N ARG A 253 -13.00 -14.59 12.79
CA ARG A 253 -12.36 -14.77 14.12
C ARG A 253 -10.85 -14.48 14.17
N THR A 254 -10.30 -13.78 13.18
CA THR A 254 -8.88 -13.42 13.15
C THR A 254 -8.60 -11.93 13.35
N PHE A 255 -9.62 -11.08 13.18
CA PHE A 255 -9.53 -9.63 13.37
C PHE A 255 -9.12 -9.28 14.80
N ARG A 256 -8.04 -8.51 14.94
CA ARG A 256 -7.40 -8.17 16.22
C ARG A 256 -6.70 -6.82 16.17
N THR A 257 -6.48 -6.24 17.35
CA THR A 257 -5.64 -5.06 17.53
C THR A 257 -4.16 -5.41 17.34
N ILE A 258 -3.32 -4.39 17.11
CA ILE A 258 -1.87 -4.55 16.95
C ILE A 258 -1.25 -5.22 18.20
N ASP A 259 -1.66 -4.78 19.39
CA ASP A 259 -1.15 -5.32 20.67
C ASP A 259 -1.45 -6.81 20.87
N ASN A 260 -2.43 -7.34 20.15
CA ASN A 260 -2.88 -8.72 20.24
C ASN A 260 -2.36 -9.59 19.08
N LEU A 261 -1.46 -9.08 18.24
CA LEU A 261 -1.02 -9.76 17.02
C LEU A 261 -0.44 -11.15 17.30
N ASP A 262 0.43 -11.26 18.30
CA ASP A 262 1.14 -12.48 18.66
C ASP A 262 0.33 -13.46 19.53
N LEU A 263 -0.92 -13.10 19.88
CA LEU A 263 -1.80 -14.02 20.61
C LEU A 263 -2.20 -15.21 19.72
N PRO A 264 -2.43 -16.40 20.29
CA PRO A 264 -2.86 -17.56 19.53
C PRO A 264 -4.12 -17.29 18.68
N LEU A 265 -4.21 -17.95 17.53
CA LEU A 265 -5.45 -18.03 16.77
C LEU A 265 -6.50 -18.81 17.57
N ALA A 266 -7.78 -18.46 17.40
CA ALA A 266 -8.86 -19.23 17.98
C ALA A 266 -8.87 -20.67 17.45
N ASN A 267 -9.40 -21.59 18.27
CA ASN A 267 -9.63 -22.98 17.84
C ASN A 267 -10.45 -22.99 16.54
N SER A 268 -10.08 -23.89 15.62
CA SER A 268 -10.63 -24.04 14.25
C SER A 268 -10.23 -22.99 13.22
N CYS A 269 -9.42 -21.97 13.54
CA CYS A 269 -8.87 -21.08 12.51
C CYS A 269 -7.82 -21.82 11.65
N PRO A 270 -7.80 -21.58 10.32
CA PRO A 270 -6.72 -22.09 9.47
C PRO A 270 -5.36 -21.54 9.94
N LYS A 271 -4.29 -22.33 9.76
CA LYS A 271 -2.94 -21.92 10.15
C LYS A 271 -2.37 -20.94 9.12
N GLN A 272 -1.60 -19.97 9.59
CA GLN A 272 -0.80 -19.08 8.74
C GLN A 272 0.21 -19.88 7.91
N GLY A 273 0.38 -19.48 6.64
CA GLY A 273 1.30 -20.12 5.70
C GLY A 273 0.67 -20.37 4.33
N VAL A 274 1.31 -21.23 3.53
CA VAL A 274 0.89 -21.58 2.17
C VAL A 274 -0.11 -22.74 2.18
N HIS A 275 -1.08 -22.67 1.27
CA HIS A 275 -2.08 -23.69 1.00
C HIS A 275 -2.04 -24.13 -0.47
#